data_AF-A0A7S6S199-F1
#
_entry.id   AF-A0A7S6S199-F1
#
_cell.length_a   1.000
_cell.length_b   1.000
_cell.length_c   1.000
_cell.angle_alpha   90.00
_cell.angle_beta   90.00
_cell.angle_gamma   90.00
#
_symmetry.space_group_name_H-M   'P 1'
#
loop_
_entity.id
_entity.type
_entity.pdbx_description
1 polymer ?
#
loop_
_entity_poly.entity_id
_entity_poly.type
_entity_poly.pdbx_seq_one_letter_code
_entity_poly.pdbx_strand_id
1 'polypeptide(L)'
;MKRVFSVSAIALASIFARSAVGGVLLIPNTGTGFDNVWAFDSFDGSLVDNNYIAGDANMQQVIKVVRNGSGNYYMVDETADAVFEYGANRLYIQTLANSSGNGLDQPYSIALHNNQLYVSVVGGLSPNTVQRFELDGSGQTTFADFALLGAGTPRDILFRANDVLIGDSVGDDIERFDLSGGFLSIWHDSDGATGIDFPNQLYADANGDILAAGFTAPFGIYRYDANGAQLNYWTLPTSPRGVHRLGNGRILWSGGTRVGVLDPATGTSADVLNTPNASFRFITLVADDCLRGDANCDGAVNNFDIDPFVAAILDPASPTPPPGYSGNADCWALRLCWGDVSGDDLLNNFDIDPFVACILGSPLPGEGCP
;
A
#
# COMPACT_ATOMS: atom_id res chain seq x y z
N MET A 1 -42.84 28.07 41.38
CA MET A 1 -41.36 28.15 41.43
C MET A 1 -40.79 26.74 41.48
N LYS A 2 -40.51 26.13 40.32
CA LYS A 2 -39.67 24.93 40.19
C LYS A 2 -38.96 25.06 38.84
N ARG A 3 -37.71 25.53 38.88
CA ARG A 3 -36.79 25.48 37.74
C ARG A 3 -36.09 24.13 37.82
N VAL A 4 -36.19 23.32 36.78
CA VAL A 4 -35.29 22.18 36.58
C VAL A 4 -34.50 22.47 35.32
N PHE A 5 -33.19 22.47 35.49
CA PHE A 5 -32.18 22.83 34.51
C PHE A 5 -32.11 21.76 33.41
N SER A 6 -32.12 22.21 32.16
CA SER A 6 -31.73 21.39 31.01
C SER A 6 -30.21 21.30 31.02
N VAL A 7 -29.67 20.08 31.14
CA VAL A 7 -28.24 19.82 30.97
C VAL A 7 -28.04 19.49 29.50
N SER A 8 -27.57 20.46 28.72
CA SER A 8 -27.08 20.24 27.37
C SER A 8 -25.78 19.45 27.46
N ALA A 9 -25.77 18.23 26.93
CA ALA A 9 -24.56 17.46 26.72
C ALA A 9 -23.73 18.16 25.64
N ILE A 10 -22.61 18.75 26.04
CA ILE A 10 -21.58 19.22 25.12
C ILE A 10 -20.87 17.96 24.60
N ALA A 11 -21.02 17.68 23.31
CA ALA A 11 -20.21 16.67 22.64
C ALA A 11 -18.76 17.13 22.69
N LEU A 12 -17.92 16.44 23.46
CA LEU A 12 -16.47 16.59 23.33
C LEU A 12 -16.09 15.99 21.97
N ALA A 13 -15.73 16.85 21.02
CA ALA A 13 -14.96 16.45 19.87
C ALA A 13 -13.57 16.04 20.39
N SER A 14 -13.33 14.74 20.47
CA SER A 14 -12.00 14.19 20.72
C SER A 14 -11.11 14.59 19.54
N ILE A 15 -10.27 15.60 19.73
CA ILE A 15 -9.15 15.86 18.83
C ILE A 15 -8.16 14.73 19.10
N PHE A 16 -8.23 13.66 18.31
CA PHE A 16 -7.16 12.67 18.29
C PHE A 16 -5.93 13.36 17.70
N ALA A 17 -4.84 13.37 18.46
CA ALA A 17 -3.53 13.65 17.90
C ALA A 17 -3.27 12.60 16.82
N ARG A 18 -3.12 13.05 15.57
CA ARG A 18 -2.73 12.19 14.44
C ARG A 18 -1.38 11.57 14.80
N SER A 19 -1.30 10.25 14.78
CA SER A 19 -0.01 9.55 14.81
C SER A 19 0.77 9.90 13.55
N ALA A 20 2.07 10.13 13.67
CA ALA A 20 2.95 10.66 12.63
C ALA A 20 3.29 9.67 11.49
N VAL A 21 2.69 8.48 11.45
CA VAL A 21 2.79 7.59 10.28
C VAL A 21 1.69 7.97 9.29
N GLY A 22 1.94 9.06 8.57
CA GLY A 22 1.04 9.61 7.54
C GLY A 22 0.99 8.75 6.28
N GLY A 23 -0.18 8.65 5.65
CA GLY A 23 -0.36 7.99 4.37
C GLY A 23 -1.82 7.62 4.10
N VAL A 24 -2.07 7.18 2.87
CA VAL A 24 -3.37 6.65 2.43
C VAL A 24 -3.25 5.21 1.98
N LEU A 25 -4.29 4.43 2.24
CA LEU A 25 -4.49 3.11 1.70
C LEU A 25 -5.26 3.22 0.40
N LEU A 26 -4.61 2.87 -0.70
CA LEU A 26 -5.20 2.86 -2.03
C LEU A 26 -5.86 1.53 -2.33
N ILE A 27 -7.11 1.57 -2.76
CA ILE A 27 -7.91 0.40 -3.11
C ILE A 27 -8.59 0.63 -4.46
N PRO A 28 -8.23 -0.11 -5.52
CA PRO A 28 -8.95 -0.08 -6.79
C PRO A 28 -10.41 -0.53 -6.61
N ASN A 29 -11.32 0.15 -7.28
CA ASN A 29 -12.71 -0.23 -7.44
C ASN A 29 -13.01 -0.45 -8.93
N THR A 30 -13.14 -1.71 -9.31
CA THR A 30 -13.35 -2.15 -10.70
C THR A 30 -14.78 -2.66 -10.90
N GLY A 31 -15.72 -2.03 -10.19
CA GLY A 31 -17.12 -2.38 -10.23
C GLY A 31 -17.77 -1.94 -11.55
N THR A 32 -18.95 -2.45 -11.89
CA THR A 32 -19.63 -1.93 -13.10
C THR A 32 -19.94 -0.43 -12.95
N GLY A 33 -19.36 0.39 -13.83
CA GLY A 33 -19.45 1.85 -13.75
C GLY A 33 -18.41 2.50 -12.83
N PHE A 34 -17.41 1.73 -12.39
CA PHE A 34 -16.27 2.17 -11.61
C PHE A 34 -15.00 1.57 -12.19
N ASP A 35 -14.01 2.40 -12.50
CA ASP A 35 -12.66 1.97 -12.89
C ASP A 35 -11.67 2.96 -12.32
N ASN A 36 -11.71 3.18 -11.00
CA ASN A 36 -10.94 4.22 -10.32
C ASN A 36 -10.29 3.70 -9.03
N VAL A 37 -9.43 4.51 -8.41
CA VAL A 37 -8.73 4.17 -7.17
C VAL A 37 -9.24 5.04 -6.03
N TRP A 38 -9.66 4.41 -4.94
CA TRP A 38 -10.14 5.07 -3.74
C TRP A 38 -9.01 5.12 -2.70
N ALA A 39 -9.01 6.15 -1.86
CA ALA A 39 -8.08 6.34 -0.75
C ALA A 39 -8.81 6.25 0.59
N PHE A 40 -8.19 5.57 1.54
CA PHE A 40 -8.65 5.41 2.91
C PHE A 40 -7.54 5.83 3.88
N ASP A 41 -7.92 6.30 5.07
CA ASP A 41 -6.98 6.72 6.09
C ASP A 41 -6.23 5.49 6.63
N SER A 42 -4.90 5.54 6.69
CA SER A 42 -4.06 4.42 7.13
C SER A 42 -4.16 4.15 8.64
N PHE A 43 -4.64 5.10 9.43
CA PHE A 43 -4.75 4.96 10.87
C PHE A 43 -6.05 4.27 11.29
N ASP A 44 -7.18 4.62 10.67
CA ASP A 44 -8.50 4.08 11.06
C ASP A 44 -9.33 3.44 9.95
N GLY A 45 -8.90 3.53 8.69
CA GLY A 45 -9.57 2.93 7.55
C GLY A 45 -10.78 3.72 7.05
N SER A 46 -11.04 4.93 7.55
CA SER A 46 -12.11 5.78 7.06
C SER A 46 -11.86 6.23 5.61
N LEU A 47 -12.93 6.46 4.85
CA LEU A 47 -12.83 6.92 3.46
C LEU A 47 -12.26 8.35 3.42
N VAL A 48 -11.19 8.55 2.65
CA VAL A 48 -10.55 9.86 2.41
C VAL A 48 -11.03 10.45 1.09
N ASP A 49 -10.93 9.68 0.01
CA ASP A 49 -11.34 10.10 -1.33
C ASP A 49 -11.81 8.88 -2.14
N ASN A 50 -13.01 8.94 -2.71
CA ASN A 50 -13.56 7.87 -3.54
C ASN A 50 -13.22 8.02 -5.03
N ASN A 51 -12.32 8.94 -5.38
CA ASN A 51 -11.83 9.16 -6.73
C ASN A 51 -10.39 9.68 -6.72
N TYR A 52 -9.57 9.13 -5.82
CA TYR A 52 -8.19 9.57 -5.58
C TYR A 52 -7.35 9.54 -6.86
N ILE A 53 -7.39 8.43 -7.60
CA ILE A 53 -6.98 8.39 -9.02
C ILE A 53 -8.24 8.17 -9.83
N ALA A 54 -8.58 9.15 -10.66
CA ALA A 54 -9.77 9.11 -11.48
C ALA A 54 -9.64 8.03 -12.56
N GLY A 55 -10.75 7.34 -12.82
CA GLY A 55 -10.83 6.38 -13.91
C GLY A 55 -10.72 7.05 -15.27
N ASP A 56 -10.10 6.34 -16.21
CA ASP A 56 -9.95 6.76 -17.60
C ASP A 56 -10.24 5.61 -18.56
N ALA A 57 -9.92 5.78 -19.85
CA ALA A 57 -10.21 4.77 -20.87
C ALA A 57 -9.26 3.54 -20.84
N ASN A 58 -8.21 3.58 -20.02
CA ASN A 58 -7.22 2.51 -19.91
C ASN A 58 -7.60 1.50 -18.82
N MET A 59 -8.19 1.98 -17.72
CA MET A 59 -8.59 1.16 -16.57
C MET A 59 -9.84 0.32 -16.90
N GLN A 60 -9.79 -0.99 -16.62
CA GLN A 60 -10.91 -1.94 -16.78
C GLN A 60 -11.05 -2.88 -15.58
N GLN A 61 -9.94 -3.44 -15.11
CA GLN A 61 -9.90 -4.28 -13.92
C GLN A 61 -8.55 -4.15 -13.21
N VAL A 62 -8.24 -2.93 -12.77
CA VAL A 62 -7.05 -2.66 -11.95
C VAL A 62 -7.12 -3.47 -10.66
N ILE A 63 -6.18 -4.40 -10.44
CA ILE A 63 -6.15 -5.26 -9.26
C ILE A 63 -5.36 -4.64 -8.12
N LYS A 64 -4.20 -4.06 -8.42
CA LYS A 64 -3.31 -3.46 -7.43
C LYS A 64 -2.60 -2.24 -8.01
N VAL A 65 -2.35 -1.27 -7.15
CA VAL A 65 -1.53 -0.08 -7.42
C VAL A 65 -0.30 -0.13 -6.52
N VAL A 66 0.86 0.28 -7.01
CA VAL A 66 2.07 0.53 -6.20
C VAL A 66 2.67 1.87 -6.60
N ARG A 67 3.41 2.52 -5.70
CA ARG A 67 4.03 3.82 -5.95
C ARG A 67 5.54 3.70 -5.78
N ASN A 68 6.32 4.34 -6.67
CA ASN A 68 7.78 4.44 -6.51
C ASN A 68 8.16 5.71 -5.74
N GLY A 69 9.45 5.85 -5.39
CA GLY A 69 9.95 7.03 -4.65
C GLY A 69 9.89 8.35 -5.43
N SER A 70 9.79 8.32 -6.76
CA SER A 70 9.54 9.53 -7.58
C SER A 70 8.08 9.95 -7.57
N GLY A 71 7.22 9.17 -6.92
CA GLY A 71 5.81 9.43 -6.76
C GLY A 71 4.92 8.92 -7.89
N ASN A 72 5.46 8.22 -8.90
CA ASN A 72 4.69 7.60 -9.97
C ASN A 72 3.97 6.35 -9.47
N TYR A 73 2.76 6.13 -9.98
CA TYR A 73 1.93 4.97 -9.68
C TYR A 73 2.03 3.96 -10.83
N TYR A 74 2.17 2.68 -10.48
CA TYR A 74 2.09 1.57 -11.40
C TYR A 74 0.85 0.76 -11.06
N MET A 75 0.08 0.38 -12.07
CA MET A 75 -1.20 -0.30 -11.91
C MET A 75 -1.23 -1.53 -12.80
N VAL A 76 -1.56 -2.68 -12.23
CA VAL A 76 -1.80 -3.89 -13.00
C VAL A 76 -3.27 -4.06 -13.25
N ASP A 77 -3.62 -4.28 -14.51
CA ASP A 77 -4.99 -4.46 -14.96
C ASP A 77 -5.15 -5.84 -15.60
N GLU A 78 -6.01 -6.65 -14.99
CA GLU A 78 -6.21 -8.04 -15.37
C GLU A 78 -6.97 -8.18 -16.69
N THR A 79 -7.90 -7.27 -17.00
CA THR A 79 -8.73 -7.38 -18.22
C THR A 79 -8.09 -6.67 -19.40
N ALA A 80 -7.36 -5.58 -19.15
CA ALA A 80 -6.59 -4.90 -20.18
C ALA A 80 -5.28 -5.63 -20.55
N ASP A 81 -4.93 -6.70 -19.82
CA ASP A 81 -3.68 -7.45 -19.97
C ASP A 81 -2.45 -6.55 -19.96
N ALA A 82 -2.42 -5.61 -19.01
CA ALA A 82 -1.47 -4.51 -19.02
C ALA A 82 -1.00 -4.06 -17.64
N VAL A 83 0.17 -3.43 -17.64
CA VAL A 83 0.64 -2.58 -16.55
C VAL A 83 0.72 -1.14 -17.08
N PHE A 84 0.06 -0.22 -16.39
CA PHE A 84 0.07 1.20 -16.69
C PHE A 84 0.94 1.97 -15.70
N GLU A 85 1.56 3.05 -16.16
CA GLU A 85 2.24 4.05 -15.34
C GLU A 85 1.45 5.36 -15.36
N TYR A 86 1.25 5.93 -14.18
CA TYR A 86 0.65 7.23 -13.93
C TYR A 86 1.63 8.10 -13.16
N GLY A 87 1.66 9.41 -13.45
CA GLY A 87 2.54 10.34 -12.76
C GLY A 87 2.10 10.60 -11.33
N ALA A 88 2.93 11.30 -10.55
CA ALA A 88 2.55 11.84 -9.24
C ALA A 88 1.32 12.76 -9.29
N ASN A 89 1.07 13.39 -10.45
CA ASN A 89 -0.14 14.15 -10.74
C ASN A 89 -1.38 13.28 -11.01
N ARG A 90 -1.24 11.95 -10.96
CA ARG A 90 -2.29 10.93 -11.15
C ARG A 90 -2.86 10.90 -12.57
N LEU A 91 -2.09 11.36 -13.55
CA LEU A 91 -2.42 11.26 -14.97
C LEU A 91 -1.62 10.16 -15.64
N TYR A 92 -2.23 9.49 -16.61
CA TYR A 92 -1.59 8.44 -17.40
C TYR A 92 -0.31 8.97 -18.09
N ILE A 93 0.78 8.20 -17.99
CA ILE A 93 2.05 8.44 -18.68
C ILE A 93 2.19 7.47 -19.85
N GLN A 94 2.16 6.16 -19.56
CA GLN A 94 2.40 5.12 -20.56
C GLN A 94 1.84 3.76 -20.14
N THR A 95 1.73 2.85 -21.11
CA THR A 95 1.59 1.42 -20.88
C THR A 95 2.99 0.83 -20.80
N LEU A 96 3.41 0.48 -19.59
CA LEU A 96 4.74 -0.06 -19.32
C LEU A 96 4.92 -1.47 -19.91
N ALA A 97 3.89 -2.31 -19.77
CA ALA A 97 3.86 -3.65 -20.30
C ALA A 97 2.44 -4.03 -20.76
N ASN A 98 2.31 -4.84 -21.81
CA ASN A 98 1.02 -5.32 -22.30
C ASN A 98 1.09 -6.66 -23.03
N SER A 99 -0.07 -7.23 -23.38
CA SER A 99 -0.18 -8.48 -24.13
C SER A 99 0.64 -8.50 -25.43
N SER A 100 0.57 -7.46 -26.26
CA SER A 100 1.24 -7.43 -27.57
C SER A 100 2.77 -7.25 -27.50
N GLY A 101 3.26 -6.49 -26.52
CA GLY A 101 4.68 -6.19 -26.36
C GLY A 101 5.41 -7.20 -25.49
N ASN A 102 4.73 -7.78 -24.49
CA ASN A 102 5.32 -8.55 -23.40
C ASN A 102 4.70 -9.93 -23.21
N GLY A 103 3.63 -10.25 -23.95
CA GLY A 103 2.93 -11.52 -23.83
C GLY A 103 2.14 -11.70 -22.54
N LEU A 104 1.79 -10.60 -21.86
CA LEU A 104 0.92 -10.62 -20.69
C LEU A 104 -0.50 -11.09 -21.06
N ASP A 105 -1.07 -11.91 -20.20
CA ASP A 105 -2.48 -12.31 -20.22
C ASP A 105 -2.84 -12.68 -18.78
N GLN A 106 -3.90 -12.05 -18.27
CA GLN A 106 -4.29 -12.07 -16.87
C GLN A 106 -3.12 -11.77 -15.92
N PRO A 107 -2.44 -10.61 -16.06
CA PRO A 107 -1.54 -10.15 -15.02
C PRO A 107 -2.37 -9.81 -13.77
N TYR A 108 -1.94 -10.26 -12.60
CA TYR A 108 -2.80 -10.27 -11.40
C TYR A 108 -2.33 -9.29 -10.32
N SER A 109 -1.11 -9.44 -9.80
CA SER A 109 -0.56 -8.54 -8.77
C SER A 109 0.76 -7.94 -9.21
N ILE A 110 1.16 -6.87 -8.52
CA ILE A 110 2.45 -6.20 -8.68
C ILE A 110 3.16 -5.89 -7.36
N ALA A 111 4.48 -5.80 -7.44
CA ALA A 111 5.33 -5.28 -6.38
C ALA A 111 6.48 -4.47 -6.97
N LEU A 112 6.88 -3.40 -6.29
CA LEU A 112 8.11 -2.67 -6.58
C LEU A 112 9.18 -3.12 -5.60
N HIS A 113 10.35 -3.46 -6.12
CA HIS A 113 11.52 -3.79 -5.31
C HIS A 113 12.80 -3.44 -6.09
N ASN A 114 13.75 -2.77 -5.44
CA ASN A 114 15.02 -2.35 -6.05
C ASN A 114 14.88 -1.67 -7.43
N ASN A 115 13.91 -0.75 -7.55
CA ASN A 115 13.62 -0.02 -8.80
C ASN A 115 13.23 -0.91 -10.00
N GLN A 116 12.67 -2.09 -9.71
CA GLN A 116 12.12 -2.99 -10.72
C GLN A 116 10.68 -3.33 -10.35
N LEU A 117 9.85 -3.57 -11.37
CA LEU A 117 8.46 -3.96 -11.20
C LEU A 117 8.33 -5.47 -11.39
N TYR A 118 7.70 -6.14 -10.44
CA TYR A 118 7.41 -7.56 -10.47
C TYR A 118 5.91 -7.74 -10.68
N VAL A 119 5.53 -8.61 -11.60
CA VAL A 119 4.14 -8.83 -12.03
C VAL A 119 3.85 -10.33 -11.99
N SER A 120 2.84 -10.74 -11.23
CA SER A 120 2.33 -12.11 -11.31
C SER A 120 1.53 -12.27 -12.59
N VAL A 121 1.85 -13.28 -13.39
CA VAL A 121 1.23 -13.55 -14.70
C VAL A 121 0.60 -14.93 -14.67
N VAL A 122 -0.71 -14.98 -14.93
CA VAL A 122 -1.48 -16.23 -14.89
C VAL A 122 -1.48 -16.93 -16.26
N GLY A 123 -1.60 -16.17 -17.35
CA GLY A 123 -1.74 -16.69 -18.72
C GLY A 123 -0.64 -16.26 -19.70
N GLY A 124 -0.94 -16.39 -21.00
CA GLY A 124 -0.13 -15.79 -22.07
C GLY A 124 1.15 -16.53 -22.45
N LEU A 125 2.20 -15.77 -22.78
CA LEU A 125 3.50 -16.32 -23.21
C LEU A 125 4.40 -16.72 -22.05
N SER A 126 4.08 -16.33 -20.83
CA SER A 126 4.81 -16.70 -19.60
C SER A 126 3.82 -17.04 -18.47
N PRO A 127 2.94 -18.03 -18.69
CA PRO A 127 1.88 -18.37 -17.74
C PRO A 127 2.47 -18.93 -16.45
N ASN A 128 1.80 -18.68 -15.34
CA ASN A 128 2.21 -19.15 -14.01
C ASN A 128 3.63 -18.72 -13.63
N THR A 129 3.96 -17.45 -13.88
CA THR A 129 5.26 -16.88 -13.51
C THR A 129 5.11 -15.57 -12.76
N VAL A 130 6.17 -15.15 -12.09
CA VAL A 130 6.39 -13.73 -11.80
C VAL A 130 7.38 -13.20 -12.82
N GLN A 131 6.95 -12.23 -13.61
CA GLN A 131 7.78 -11.49 -14.56
C GLN A 131 8.33 -10.24 -13.89
N ARG A 132 9.57 -9.87 -14.23
CA ARG A 132 10.24 -8.67 -13.74
C ARG A 132 10.54 -7.73 -14.90
N PHE A 133 10.21 -6.45 -14.72
CA PHE A 133 10.34 -5.39 -15.69
C PHE A 133 11.21 -4.24 -15.17
N GLU A 134 11.98 -3.64 -16.07
CA GLU A 134 12.57 -2.32 -15.84
C GLU A 134 11.49 -1.24 -15.90
N LEU A 135 11.59 -0.20 -15.06
CA LEU A 135 10.57 0.86 -15.01
C LEU A 135 10.56 1.78 -16.25
N ASP A 136 11.59 1.68 -17.11
CA ASP A 136 11.63 2.38 -18.40
C ASP A 136 11.01 1.55 -19.54
N GLY A 137 10.53 0.33 -19.26
CA GLY A 137 9.91 -0.58 -20.22
C GLY A 137 10.89 -1.33 -21.13
N SER A 138 12.20 -1.16 -20.96
CA SER A 138 13.22 -1.70 -21.87
C SER A 138 13.58 -3.18 -21.66
N GLY A 139 13.21 -3.77 -20.51
CA GLY A 139 13.61 -5.13 -20.12
C GLY A 139 12.50 -5.93 -19.46
N GLN A 140 12.43 -7.22 -19.79
CA GLN A 140 11.57 -8.23 -19.18
C GLN A 140 12.37 -9.52 -18.94
N THR A 141 12.25 -10.09 -17.75
CA THR A 141 12.85 -11.39 -17.38
C THR A 141 11.91 -12.18 -16.48
N THR A 142 11.94 -13.51 -16.54
CA THR A 142 11.25 -14.34 -15.55
C THR A 142 12.01 -14.28 -14.22
N PHE A 143 11.32 -13.87 -13.16
CA PHE A 143 11.83 -13.90 -11.79
C PHE A 143 11.57 -15.26 -11.15
N ALA A 144 10.31 -15.69 -11.10
CA ALA A 144 9.91 -16.97 -10.52
C ALA A 144 9.02 -17.75 -11.50
N ASP A 145 9.16 -19.08 -11.53
CA ASP A 145 8.40 -19.98 -12.40
C ASP A 145 7.70 -21.07 -11.57
N PHE A 146 6.37 -21.02 -11.54
CA PHE A 146 5.53 -21.95 -10.77
C PHE A 146 5.22 -23.24 -11.55
N ALA A 147 5.57 -23.33 -12.84
CA ALA A 147 5.46 -24.59 -13.57
C ALA A 147 6.33 -25.69 -12.93
N LEU A 148 7.41 -25.30 -12.27
CA LEU A 148 8.30 -26.20 -11.52
C LEU A 148 7.68 -26.72 -10.21
N LEU A 149 6.60 -26.10 -9.73
CA LEU A 149 5.93 -26.41 -8.46
C LEU A 149 4.66 -27.25 -8.64
N GLY A 150 4.38 -27.77 -9.84
CA GLY A 150 3.21 -28.61 -10.08
C GLY A 150 1.96 -27.85 -10.55
N ALA A 151 2.16 -26.74 -11.27
CA ALA A 151 1.11 -25.88 -11.85
C ALA A 151 0.41 -24.92 -10.88
N GLY A 152 1.16 -24.42 -9.90
CA GLY A 152 0.76 -23.29 -9.07
C GLY A 152 0.43 -22.06 -9.90
N THR A 153 -0.43 -21.17 -9.37
CA THR A 153 -0.75 -19.90 -10.00
C THR A 153 -0.48 -18.75 -9.05
N PRO A 154 0.53 -17.89 -9.35
CA PRO A 154 0.94 -16.84 -8.45
C PRO A 154 -0.15 -15.77 -8.29
N ARG A 155 -0.27 -15.25 -7.08
CA ARG A 155 -1.16 -14.15 -6.68
C ARG A 155 -0.33 -12.97 -6.21
N ASP A 156 -0.48 -12.52 -4.98
CA ASP A 156 0.28 -11.38 -4.50
C ASP A 156 1.76 -11.70 -4.28
N ILE A 157 2.60 -10.68 -4.46
CA ILE A 157 4.06 -10.75 -4.30
C ILE A 157 4.44 -9.86 -3.13
N LEU A 158 5.00 -10.45 -2.08
CA LEU A 158 5.41 -9.76 -0.87
C LEU A 158 6.92 -9.93 -0.67
N PHE A 159 7.68 -8.88 -0.99
CA PHE A 159 9.09 -8.80 -0.65
C PHE A 159 9.25 -8.57 0.86
N ARG A 160 10.13 -9.37 1.47
CA ARG A 160 10.65 -9.14 2.82
C ARG A 160 12.15 -8.90 2.75
N ALA A 161 12.78 -8.65 3.89
CA ALA A 161 14.21 -8.33 3.93
C ALA A 161 15.12 -9.41 3.31
N ASN A 162 14.73 -10.70 3.41
CA ASN A 162 15.60 -11.82 3.04
C ASN A 162 14.98 -12.79 2.04
N ASP A 163 13.71 -12.62 1.67
CA ASP A 163 12.98 -13.54 0.81
C ASP A 163 11.73 -12.86 0.22
N VAL A 164 11.03 -13.60 -0.62
CA VAL A 164 9.77 -13.20 -1.23
C VAL A 164 8.72 -14.26 -0.91
N LEU A 165 7.57 -13.83 -0.41
CA LEU A 165 6.39 -14.67 -0.26
C LEU A 165 5.45 -14.43 -1.43
N ILE A 166 4.95 -15.49 -2.04
CA ILE A 166 4.04 -15.42 -3.17
C ILE A 166 2.87 -16.37 -2.91
N GLY A 167 1.64 -15.85 -2.94
CA GLY A 167 0.47 -16.71 -2.82
C GLY A 167 0.31 -17.61 -4.05
N ASP A 168 0.01 -18.89 -3.84
CA ASP A 168 -0.36 -19.85 -4.87
C ASP A 168 -1.83 -20.22 -4.73
N SER A 169 -2.65 -19.74 -5.67
CA SER A 169 -4.09 -20.02 -5.62
C SER A 169 -4.53 -21.42 -6.04
N VAL A 170 -3.65 -22.18 -6.71
CA VAL A 170 -3.97 -23.56 -7.16
C VAL A 170 -3.46 -24.56 -6.13
N GLY A 171 -2.30 -24.30 -5.53
CA GLY A 171 -1.80 -25.06 -4.40
C GLY A 171 -2.56 -24.80 -3.09
N ASP A 172 -3.28 -23.68 -3.01
CA ASP A 172 -3.83 -23.15 -1.75
C ASP A 172 -2.74 -22.81 -0.71
N ASP A 173 -1.52 -22.57 -1.21
CA ASP A 173 -0.30 -22.43 -0.40
C ASP A 173 0.29 -21.02 -0.49
N ILE A 174 1.21 -20.70 0.41
CA ILE A 174 2.08 -19.54 0.29
C ILE A 174 3.50 -20.03 0.07
N GLU A 175 4.10 -19.64 -1.04
CA GLU A 175 5.40 -20.10 -1.48
C GLU A 175 6.51 -19.12 -1.11
N ARG A 176 7.68 -19.65 -0.79
CA ARG A 176 8.88 -18.88 -0.43
C ARG A 176 9.92 -18.93 -1.53
N PHE A 177 10.40 -17.78 -1.95
CA PHE A 177 11.48 -17.62 -2.91
C PHE A 177 12.61 -16.78 -2.30
N ASP A 178 13.83 -16.96 -2.79
CA ASP A 178 14.91 -16.02 -2.51
C ASP A 178 14.71 -14.71 -3.30
N LEU A 179 15.53 -13.69 -2.99
CA LEU A 179 15.48 -12.38 -3.66
C LEU A 179 15.94 -12.42 -5.13
N SER A 180 16.45 -13.57 -5.61
CA SER A 180 16.79 -13.81 -7.02
C SER A 180 15.71 -14.62 -7.76
N GLY A 181 14.65 -15.04 -7.08
CA GLY A 181 13.52 -15.79 -7.66
C GLY A 181 13.71 -17.30 -7.66
N GLY A 182 14.71 -17.80 -6.94
CA GLY A 182 14.88 -19.23 -6.69
C GLY A 182 13.89 -19.73 -5.63
N PHE A 183 13.15 -20.79 -5.94
CA PHE A 183 12.26 -21.44 -4.97
C PHE A 183 13.04 -21.97 -3.76
N LEU A 184 12.55 -21.70 -2.55
CA LEU A 184 13.15 -22.16 -1.30
C LEU A 184 12.33 -23.27 -0.64
N SER A 185 11.04 -23.01 -0.41
CA SER A 185 10.14 -23.92 0.31
C SER A 185 8.69 -23.46 0.19
N ILE A 186 7.75 -24.37 0.43
CA ILE A 186 6.40 -23.98 0.84
C ILE A 186 6.53 -23.29 2.21
N TRP A 187 6.10 -22.03 2.31
CA TRP A 187 6.16 -21.24 3.55
C TRP A 187 4.98 -21.58 4.46
N HIS A 188 3.80 -21.70 3.87
CA HIS A 188 2.59 -22.20 4.52
C HIS A 188 1.90 -23.18 3.58
N ASP A 189 1.65 -24.38 4.08
CA ASP A 189 1.00 -25.51 3.40
C ASP A 189 -0.43 -25.63 3.97
N SER A 190 -1.45 -25.37 3.15
CA SER A 190 -2.83 -25.42 3.60
C SER A 190 -3.29 -26.87 3.82
N ASP A 191 -4.04 -27.10 4.89
CA ASP A 191 -4.59 -28.42 5.19
C ASP A 191 -5.88 -28.74 4.40
N GLY A 192 -6.34 -27.80 3.56
CA GLY A 192 -7.60 -27.89 2.79
C GLY A 192 -8.86 -27.96 3.64
N ALA A 193 -8.80 -27.58 4.92
CA ALA A 193 -9.92 -27.64 5.86
C ALA A 193 -10.04 -26.38 6.73
N THR A 194 -8.95 -25.95 7.35
CA THR A 194 -8.85 -24.79 8.24
C THR A 194 -7.72 -23.82 7.86
N GLY A 195 -6.85 -24.23 6.95
CA GLY A 195 -5.85 -23.40 6.28
C GLY A 195 -6.48 -22.45 5.27
N ILE A 196 -5.63 -21.64 4.65
CA ILE A 196 -6.04 -20.66 3.65
C ILE A 196 -6.37 -21.35 2.34
N ASP A 197 -7.44 -20.94 1.68
CA ASP A 197 -7.72 -21.33 0.30
C ASP A 197 -7.68 -20.09 -0.59
N PHE A 198 -7.01 -20.22 -1.73
CA PHE A 198 -6.79 -19.16 -2.71
C PHE A 198 -6.21 -17.89 -2.03
N PRO A 199 -4.95 -17.93 -1.58
CA PRO A 199 -4.30 -16.78 -0.97
C PRO A 199 -4.18 -15.62 -1.98
N ASN A 200 -4.95 -14.56 -1.75
CA ASN A 200 -4.95 -13.36 -2.57
C ASN A 200 -3.84 -12.39 -2.14
N GLN A 201 -4.18 -11.34 -1.38
CA GLN A 201 -3.22 -10.35 -0.93
C GLN A 201 -2.49 -10.82 0.33
N LEU A 202 -1.17 -10.57 0.37
CA LEU A 202 -0.33 -10.76 1.54
C LEU A 202 0.10 -9.40 2.09
N TYR A 203 0.27 -9.31 3.42
CA TYR A 203 0.75 -8.10 4.08
C TYR A 203 1.73 -8.47 5.20
N ALA A 204 2.94 -7.90 5.15
CA ALA A 204 3.89 -7.99 6.24
C ALA A 204 3.58 -6.93 7.30
N ASP A 205 3.29 -7.41 8.50
CA ASP A 205 2.97 -6.59 9.67
C ASP A 205 4.26 -6.11 10.35
N ALA A 206 4.20 -4.97 11.04
CA ALA A 206 5.39 -4.34 11.65
C ALA A 206 6.02 -5.20 12.76
N ASN A 207 5.25 -6.13 13.33
CA ASN A 207 5.71 -7.08 14.33
C ASN A 207 6.34 -8.36 13.72
N GLY A 208 6.40 -8.46 12.39
CA GLY A 208 6.96 -9.60 11.66
C GLY A 208 5.96 -10.69 11.29
N ASP A 209 4.70 -10.57 11.71
CA ASP A 209 3.63 -11.48 11.25
C ASP A 209 3.26 -11.22 9.80
N ILE A 210 2.60 -12.20 9.17
CA ILE A 210 2.00 -12.05 7.85
C ILE A 210 0.49 -12.16 7.98
N LEU A 211 -0.22 -11.18 7.44
CA LEU A 211 -1.65 -11.26 7.18
C LEU A 211 -1.89 -11.71 5.74
N ALA A 212 -2.89 -12.56 5.53
CA ALA A 212 -3.28 -13.02 4.20
C ALA A 212 -4.80 -13.00 4.02
N ALA A 213 -5.27 -12.53 2.87
CA ALA A 213 -6.66 -12.61 2.47
C ALA A 213 -6.94 -13.95 1.75
N GLY A 214 -7.67 -14.86 2.39
CA GLY A 214 -8.12 -16.13 1.79
C GLY A 214 -9.43 -15.94 1.05
N PHE A 215 -9.42 -16.16 -0.26
CA PHE A 215 -10.55 -15.83 -1.13
C PHE A 215 -11.61 -16.92 -1.20
N THR A 216 -11.19 -18.19 -1.16
CA THR A 216 -12.08 -19.34 -1.27
C THR A 216 -12.47 -19.83 0.12
N ALA A 217 -13.65 -20.47 0.24
CA ALA A 217 -14.11 -21.00 1.52
C ALA A 217 -13.17 -22.12 2.02
N PRO A 218 -12.61 -22.05 3.24
CA PRO A 218 -12.90 -21.07 4.30
C PRO A 218 -12.31 -19.67 4.04
N PHE A 219 -13.14 -18.68 3.71
CA PHE A 219 -12.66 -17.36 3.32
C PHE A 219 -12.59 -16.45 4.54
N GLY A 220 -11.55 -15.62 4.60
CA GLY A 220 -11.32 -14.75 5.73
C GLY A 220 -9.91 -14.18 5.75
N ILE A 221 -9.55 -13.57 6.88
CA ILE A 221 -8.19 -13.08 7.10
C ILE A 221 -7.44 -14.09 7.96
N TYR A 222 -6.30 -14.52 7.46
CA TYR A 222 -5.37 -15.41 8.15
C TYR A 222 -4.22 -14.58 8.71
N ARG A 223 -3.76 -14.94 9.91
CA ARG A 223 -2.54 -14.41 10.50
C ARG A 223 -1.58 -15.55 10.75
N TYR A 224 -0.36 -15.36 10.28
CA TYR A 224 0.76 -16.27 10.44
C TYR A 224 1.87 -15.57 11.20
N ASP A 225 2.69 -16.34 11.91
CA ASP A 225 3.97 -15.81 12.38
C ASP A 225 4.95 -15.62 11.20
N ALA A 226 6.15 -15.10 11.48
CA ALA A 226 7.16 -14.86 10.45
C ALA A 226 7.61 -16.12 9.69
N ASN A 227 7.34 -17.32 10.23
CA ASN A 227 7.78 -18.61 9.71
C ASN A 227 6.65 -19.45 9.10
N GLY A 228 5.42 -18.93 9.02
CA GLY A 228 4.29 -19.58 8.35
C GLY A 228 3.40 -20.41 9.26
N ALA A 229 3.61 -20.36 10.60
CA ALA A 229 2.70 -21.03 11.52
C ALA A 229 1.42 -20.19 11.67
N GLN A 230 0.26 -20.79 11.43
CA GLN A 230 -1.04 -20.12 11.57
C GLN A 230 -1.29 -19.75 13.04
N LEU A 231 -1.38 -18.45 13.30
CA LEU A 231 -1.68 -17.89 14.63
C LEU A 231 -3.18 -17.63 14.81
N ASN A 232 -3.87 -17.21 13.76
CA ASN A 232 -5.30 -16.93 13.82
C ASN A 232 -5.98 -16.97 12.44
N TYR A 233 -7.30 -17.08 12.47
CA TYR A 233 -8.19 -16.95 11.32
C TYR A 233 -9.47 -16.23 11.75
N TRP A 234 -9.87 -15.21 10.99
CA TRP A 234 -11.10 -14.47 11.21
C TRP A 234 -12.02 -14.58 10.00
N THR A 235 -13.24 -15.08 10.23
CA THR A 235 -14.28 -15.12 9.21
C THR A 235 -14.76 -13.71 8.89
N LEU A 236 -15.17 -13.50 7.64
CA LEU A 236 -15.71 -12.24 7.17
C LEU A 236 -17.12 -12.44 6.59
N PRO A 237 -17.92 -11.35 6.42
CA PRO A 237 -19.24 -11.46 5.79
C PRO A 237 -19.18 -11.75 4.28
N THR A 238 -18.03 -11.51 3.65
CA THR A 238 -17.77 -11.77 2.22
C THR A 238 -16.33 -12.19 2.01
N SER A 239 -16.06 -12.87 0.90
CA SER A 239 -14.70 -13.24 0.48
C SER A 239 -13.79 -12.00 0.37
N PRO A 240 -12.68 -11.93 1.14
CA PRO A 240 -11.72 -10.84 1.06
C PRO A 240 -10.77 -11.02 -0.12
N ARG A 241 -10.28 -9.89 -0.63
CA ARG A 241 -9.25 -9.79 -1.65
C ARG A 241 -8.03 -9.06 -1.12
N GLY A 242 -8.23 -7.98 -0.36
CA GLY A 242 -7.16 -7.20 0.22
C GLY A 242 -7.16 -7.17 1.74
N VAL A 243 -5.98 -6.90 2.32
CA VAL A 243 -5.75 -6.86 3.77
C VAL A 243 -4.63 -5.87 4.13
N HIS A 244 -4.80 -5.13 5.24
CA HIS A 244 -3.78 -4.24 5.79
C HIS A 244 -4.00 -4.00 7.29
N ARG A 245 -2.93 -3.93 8.10
CA ARG A 245 -3.06 -3.48 9.51
C ARG A 245 -3.10 -1.96 9.58
N LEU A 246 -4.14 -1.43 10.22
CA LEU A 246 -4.31 0.00 10.48
C LEU A 246 -3.45 0.48 11.64
N GLY A 247 -3.13 1.78 11.66
CA GLY A 247 -2.36 2.40 12.73
C GLY A 247 -2.99 2.30 14.13
N ASN A 248 -4.32 2.16 14.22
CA ASN A 248 -5.03 1.89 15.48
C ASN A 248 -5.02 0.41 15.91
N GLY A 249 -4.31 -0.45 15.20
CA GLY A 249 -4.16 -1.88 15.49
C GLY A 249 -5.27 -2.77 14.95
N ARG A 250 -6.32 -2.20 14.32
CA ARG A 250 -7.35 -2.98 13.61
C ARG A 250 -6.87 -3.42 12.23
N ILE A 251 -7.67 -4.24 11.54
CA ILE A 251 -7.33 -4.75 10.21
C ILE A 251 -8.35 -4.22 9.21
N LEU A 252 -7.89 -3.47 8.22
CA LEU A 252 -8.70 -3.12 7.04
C LEU A 252 -8.70 -4.31 6.08
N TRP A 253 -9.86 -4.62 5.51
CA TRP A 253 -10.01 -5.60 4.45
C TRP A 253 -10.92 -5.07 3.36
N SER A 254 -10.74 -5.57 2.14
CA SER A 254 -11.56 -5.24 0.97
C SER A 254 -12.07 -6.52 0.32
N GLY A 255 -13.27 -6.49 -0.27
CA GLY A 255 -13.83 -7.63 -0.99
C GLY A 255 -15.21 -7.35 -1.57
N GLY A 256 -15.39 -7.66 -2.86
CA GLY A 256 -16.66 -7.41 -3.55
C GLY A 256 -17.10 -5.95 -3.41
N THR A 257 -18.31 -5.73 -2.90
CA THR A 257 -18.87 -4.38 -2.72
C THR A 257 -18.41 -3.69 -1.43
N ARG A 258 -17.54 -4.30 -0.63
CA ARG A 258 -17.26 -3.88 0.75
C ARG A 258 -15.81 -3.51 0.97
N VAL A 259 -15.63 -2.51 1.83
CA VAL A 259 -14.41 -2.27 2.60
C VAL A 259 -14.81 -2.28 4.07
N GLY A 260 -14.13 -3.06 4.89
CA GLY A 260 -14.49 -3.28 6.29
C GLY A 260 -13.29 -3.25 7.21
N VAL A 261 -13.56 -3.03 8.50
CA VAL A 261 -12.56 -3.05 9.56
C VAL A 261 -12.88 -4.17 10.53
N LEU A 262 -11.91 -5.05 10.72
CA LEU A 262 -11.91 -6.17 11.65
C LEU A 262 -11.17 -5.76 12.94
N ASP A 263 -11.79 -6.00 14.08
CA ASP A 263 -11.14 -5.96 15.38
C ASP A 263 -10.50 -7.33 15.66
N PRO A 264 -9.16 -7.45 15.61
CA PRO A 264 -8.50 -8.75 15.75
C PRO A 264 -8.61 -9.34 17.16
N ALA A 265 -8.92 -8.54 18.18
CA ALA A 265 -9.06 -9.01 19.56
C ALA A 265 -10.42 -9.71 19.79
N THR A 266 -11.46 -9.25 19.09
CA THR A 266 -12.82 -9.82 19.23
C THR A 266 -13.23 -10.69 18.03
N GLY A 267 -12.53 -10.56 16.90
CA GLY A 267 -12.91 -11.16 15.62
C GLY A 267 -14.15 -10.53 14.97
N THR A 268 -14.62 -9.40 15.49
CA THR A 268 -15.80 -8.72 14.94
C THR A 268 -15.39 -7.81 13.79
N SER A 269 -16.07 -7.93 12.65
CA SER A 269 -15.90 -7.03 11.50
C SER A 269 -17.10 -6.10 11.33
N ALA A 270 -16.84 -4.85 10.97
CA ALA A 270 -17.85 -3.87 10.58
C ALA A 270 -17.51 -3.27 9.22
N ASP A 271 -18.52 -2.98 8.40
CA ASP A 271 -18.30 -2.27 7.14
C ASP A 271 -17.86 -0.82 7.44
N VAL A 272 -16.81 -0.36 6.77
CA VAL A 272 -16.58 1.09 6.57
C VAL A 272 -17.58 1.57 5.52
N LEU A 273 -17.73 0.78 4.45
CA LEU A 273 -18.70 1.03 3.40
C LEU A 273 -19.13 -0.26 2.70
N ASN A 274 -20.30 -0.20 2.09
CA ASN A 274 -20.84 -1.22 1.22
C ASN A 274 -21.53 -0.54 0.03
N THR A 275 -20.84 -0.49 -1.10
CA THR A 275 -21.24 0.30 -2.28
C THR A 275 -21.79 -0.63 -3.36
N PRO A 276 -23.08 -0.53 -3.74
CA PRO A 276 -23.64 -1.32 -4.81
C PRO A 276 -22.82 -1.21 -6.11
N ASN A 277 -22.68 -2.32 -6.81
CA ASN A 277 -21.89 -2.48 -8.04
C ASN A 277 -20.37 -2.30 -7.89
N ALA A 278 -19.84 -1.91 -6.73
CA ALA A 278 -18.41 -1.85 -6.50
C ALA A 278 -17.75 -3.25 -6.53
N SER A 279 -16.46 -3.28 -6.87
CA SER A 279 -15.62 -4.47 -6.85
C SER A 279 -14.24 -4.08 -6.34
N PHE A 280 -14.11 -3.94 -5.03
CA PHE A 280 -12.87 -3.54 -4.38
C PHE A 280 -11.80 -4.63 -4.51
N ARG A 281 -10.56 -4.19 -4.72
CA ARG A 281 -9.38 -5.04 -4.99
C ARG A 281 -8.33 -4.86 -3.89
N PHE A 282 -7.05 -5.02 -4.20
CA PHE A 282 -5.99 -5.07 -3.19
C PHE A 282 -5.74 -3.71 -2.54
N ILE A 283 -5.20 -3.73 -1.32
CA ILE A 283 -4.93 -2.55 -0.49
C ILE A 283 -3.45 -2.23 -0.51
N THR A 284 -3.06 -1.06 -1.00
CA THR A 284 -1.66 -0.62 -0.95
C THR A 284 -1.52 0.59 -0.07
N LEU A 285 -0.61 0.53 0.91
CA LEU A 285 -0.17 1.73 1.60
C LEU A 285 0.70 2.56 0.68
N VAL A 286 0.23 3.76 0.40
CA VAL A 286 1.06 4.86 -0.06
C VAL A 286 1.28 5.72 1.16
N ALA A 287 2.47 5.58 1.76
CA ALA A 287 2.89 6.50 2.79
C ALA A 287 2.83 7.92 2.20
N ASP A 288 2.61 8.91 3.05
CA ASP A 288 2.85 10.28 2.65
C ASP A 288 4.35 10.34 2.29
N ASP A 289 4.67 10.34 0.99
CA ASP A 289 6.04 10.49 0.49
C ASP A 289 6.46 11.92 0.79
N CYS A 290 6.75 12.20 2.06
CA CYS A 290 7.64 13.28 2.37
C CYS A 290 9.04 12.79 2.08
N LEU A 291 9.63 13.36 1.04
CA LEU A 291 11.06 13.29 0.88
C LEU A 291 11.67 14.04 2.08
N ARG A 292 12.33 13.34 3.01
CA ARG A 292 12.92 13.98 4.19
C ARG A 292 13.93 15.04 3.73
N GLY A 293 13.77 16.25 4.24
CA GLY A 293 14.53 17.42 3.82
C GLY A 293 13.98 18.17 2.60
N ASP A 294 12.96 17.66 1.90
CA ASP A 294 12.27 18.39 0.82
C ASP A 294 11.14 19.23 1.40
N ALA A 295 11.54 20.36 2.00
CA ALA A 295 10.65 21.23 2.72
C ALA A 295 9.76 22.09 1.82
N ASN A 296 10.07 22.18 0.52
CA ASN A 296 9.22 22.85 -0.47
C ASN A 296 8.37 21.87 -1.32
N CYS A 297 8.61 20.56 -1.19
CA CYS A 297 7.97 19.47 -1.94
C CYS A 297 8.11 19.58 -3.45
N ASP A 298 9.25 20.06 -3.93
CA ASP A 298 9.58 20.12 -5.37
C ASP A 298 10.19 18.81 -5.90
N GLY A 299 10.41 17.84 -5.02
CA GLY A 299 10.97 16.52 -5.33
C GLY A 299 12.49 16.46 -5.25
N ALA A 300 13.18 17.52 -4.80
CA ALA A 300 14.63 17.54 -4.69
C ALA A 300 15.10 18.21 -3.40
N VAL A 301 15.83 17.47 -2.55
CA VAL A 301 16.47 18.03 -1.36
C VAL A 301 17.68 18.90 -1.74
N ASN A 302 17.53 20.22 -1.65
CA ASN A 302 18.54 21.18 -2.06
C ASN A 302 18.46 22.50 -1.25
N ASN A 303 19.12 23.56 -1.72
CA ASN A 303 19.16 24.82 -0.99
C ASN A 303 17.82 25.58 -0.95
N PHE A 304 16.87 25.27 -1.85
CA PHE A 304 15.53 25.84 -1.87
C PHE A 304 14.64 25.33 -0.74
N ASP A 305 15.06 24.29 -0.02
CA ASP A 305 14.36 23.75 1.16
C ASP A 305 14.72 24.47 2.45
N ILE A 306 15.83 25.22 2.47
CA ILE A 306 16.34 25.85 3.70
C ILE A 306 15.33 26.84 4.28
N ASP A 307 14.81 27.76 3.47
CA ASP A 307 13.88 28.77 3.94
C ASP A 307 12.55 28.16 4.45
N PRO A 308 11.89 27.25 3.69
CA PRO A 308 10.78 26.42 4.17
C PRO A 308 11.04 25.66 5.48
N PHE A 309 12.19 25.00 5.60
CA PHE A 309 12.55 24.22 6.77
C PHE A 309 12.74 25.10 8.01
N VAL A 310 13.50 26.19 7.88
CA VAL A 310 13.67 27.17 8.94
C VAL A 310 12.32 27.74 9.37
N ALA A 311 11.45 28.06 8.42
CA ALA A 311 10.14 28.59 8.72
C ALA A 311 9.28 27.60 9.52
N ALA A 312 9.37 26.31 9.22
CA ALA A 312 8.65 25.27 9.96
C ALA A 312 9.26 24.99 11.34
N ILE A 313 10.58 25.06 11.52
CA ILE A 313 11.20 24.98 12.86
C ILE A 313 10.81 26.15 13.78
N LEU A 314 10.60 27.34 13.22
CA LEU A 314 10.20 28.52 14.00
C LEU A 314 8.75 28.44 14.49
N ASP A 315 7.89 27.71 13.79
CA ASP A 315 6.50 27.49 14.18
C ASP A 315 6.01 26.07 13.77
N PRO A 316 6.52 25.01 14.43
CA PRO A 316 6.27 23.63 14.03
C PRO A 316 4.82 23.21 14.27
N ALA A 317 4.07 23.95 15.08
CA ALA A 317 2.65 23.71 15.32
C ALA A 317 1.72 24.45 14.35
N SER A 318 2.23 25.34 13.48
CA SER A 318 1.40 26.14 12.59
C SER A 318 0.63 25.28 11.58
N PRO A 319 -0.71 25.36 11.53
CA PRO A 319 -1.51 24.63 10.57
C PRO A 319 -1.49 25.23 9.15
N THR A 320 -0.91 26.42 8.98
CA THR A 320 -0.88 27.14 7.69
C THR A 320 0.52 27.65 7.36
N PRO A 321 0.94 27.62 6.09
CA PRO A 321 2.25 28.09 5.71
C PRO A 321 2.40 29.60 5.96
N PRO A 322 3.62 30.07 6.29
CA PRO A 322 3.91 31.48 6.42
C PRO A 322 3.79 32.20 5.06
N PRO A 323 3.53 33.52 5.07
CA PRO A 323 3.53 34.31 3.84
C PRO A 323 4.85 34.17 3.07
N GLY A 324 4.77 33.84 1.78
CA GLY A 324 5.95 33.68 0.94
C GLY A 324 6.59 32.29 0.96
N TYR A 325 5.97 31.31 1.63
CA TYR A 325 6.34 29.90 1.52
C TYR A 325 6.32 29.45 0.05
N SER A 326 7.38 28.78 -0.39
CA SER A 326 7.60 28.38 -1.78
C SER A 326 6.85 27.11 -2.19
N GLY A 327 6.44 26.27 -1.25
CA GLY A 327 5.60 25.08 -1.50
C GLY A 327 4.09 25.39 -1.49
N ASN A 328 3.27 24.36 -1.69
CA ASN A 328 1.80 24.48 -1.58
C ASN A 328 1.31 24.19 -0.14
N ALA A 329 0.02 24.44 0.13
CA ALA A 329 -0.55 24.21 1.46
C ALA A 329 -0.51 22.74 1.89
N ASP A 330 -0.61 21.82 0.94
CA ASP A 330 -0.53 20.37 1.19
C ASP A 330 0.88 19.97 1.63
N CYS A 331 1.91 20.55 1.02
CA CYS A 331 3.31 20.39 1.42
C CYS A 331 3.55 20.86 2.85
N TRP A 332 3.02 22.03 3.23
CA TRP A 332 3.15 22.52 4.61
C TRP A 332 2.45 21.62 5.64
N ALA A 333 1.34 20.98 5.24
CA ALA A 333 0.67 20.00 6.09
C ALA A 333 1.56 18.77 6.38
N LEU A 334 2.52 18.47 5.50
CA LEU A 334 3.50 17.40 5.64
C LEU A 334 4.78 17.82 6.39
N ARG A 335 4.84 19.00 7.02
CA ARG A 335 6.10 19.50 7.63
C ARG A 335 6.73 18.65 8.72
N LEU A 336 5.93 17.89 9.47
CA LEU A 336 6.50 16.91 10.39
C LEU A 336 7.15 15.75 9.63
N CYS A 337 6.57 15.37 8.49
CA CYS A 337 7.07 14.29 7.67
C CYS A 337 8.40 14.67 6.99
N TRP A 338 8.47 15.82 6.28
CA TRP A 338 9.72 16.23 5.62
C TRP A 338 10.71 16.89 6.58
N GLY A 339 10.25 17.41 7.71
CA GLY A 339 11.05 18.22 8.64
C GLY A 339 11.59 17.47 9.85
N ASP A 340 10.94 16.38 10.30
CA ASP A 340 11.53 15.46 11.30
C ASP A 340 12.57 14.57 10.62
N VAL A 341 13.70 15.18 10.27
CA VAL A 341 14.77 14.51 9.56
C VAL A 341 15.47 13.53 10.51
N SER A 342 15.55 13.86 11.80
CA SER A 342 16.13 13.04 12.85
C SER A 342 15.31 11.76 13.17
N GLY A 343 14.01 11.78 12.86
CA GLY A 343 13.10 10.66 13.09
C GLY A 343 12.69 10.47 14.54
N ASP A 344 12.69 11.53 15.36
CA ASP A 344 12.31 11.50 16.77
C ASP A 344 10.84 11.93 17.03
N ASP A 345 10.06 12.04 15.95
CA ASP A 345 8.67 12.50 15.89
C ASP A 345 8.49 13.98 16.27
N LEU A 346 9.57 14.78 16.34
CA LEU A 346 9.52 16.18 16.74
C LEU A 346 10.30 17.09 15.78
N LEU A 347 9.60 17.94 15.01
CA LEU A 347 10.26 19.03 14.28
C LEU A 347 10.81 20.10 15.24
N ASN A 348 12.11 20.10 15.49
CA ASN A 348 12.80 21.01 16.38
C ASN A 348 14.26 21.27 15.96
N ASN A 349 15.06 21.87 16.84
CA ASN A 349 16.45 22.22 16.52
C ASN A 349 17.39 21.00 16.36
N PHE A 350 16.99 19.81 16.80
CA PHE A 350 17.73 18.56 16.59
C PHE A 350 17.68 18.07 15.13
N ASP A 351 16.72 18.55 14.33
CA ASP A 351 16.64 18.22 12.90
C ASP A 351 17.58 19.04 12.02
N ILE A 352 18.20 20.11 12.55
CA ILE A 352 19.04 21.02 11.76
C ILE A 352 20.26 20.30 11.18
N ASP A 353 21.02 19.59 12.02
CA ASP A 353 22.23 18.89 11.57
C ASP A 353 21.90 17.76 10.57
N PRO A 354 20.89 16.89 10.84
CA PRO A 354 20.35 15.95 9.86
C PRO A 354 19.91 16.58 8.53
N PHE A 355 19.17 17.68 8.58
CA PHE A 355 18.68 18.37 7.40
C PHE A 355 19.84 18.91 6.55
N VAL A 356 20.85 19.51 7.18
CA VAL A 356 22.08 19.95 6.50
C VAL A 356 22.80 18.75 5.88
N ALA A 357 22.84 17.61 6.57
CA ALA A 357 23.43 16.39 6.05
C ALA A 357 22.70 15.86 4.79
N CYS A 358 21.36 15.94 4.76
CA CYS A 358 20.58 15.61 3.56
C CYS A 358 20.93 16.53 2.38
N ILE A 359 21.01 17.85 2.59
CA ILE A 359 21.37 18.83 1.53
C ILE A 359 22.79 18.57 0.99
N LEU A 360 23.72 18.16 1.85
CA LEU A 360 25.12 17.92 1.48
C LEU A 360 25.37 16.51 0.89
N GLY A 361 24.35 15.65 0.84
CA GLY A 361 24.49 14.27 0.36
C GLY A 361 25.43 13.42 1.22
N SER A 362 25.49 13.68 2.52
CA SER A 362 26.36 12.97 3.48
C SER A 362 25.59 12.60 4.76
N PRO A 363 24.51 11.81 4.68
CA PRO A 363 23.73 11.44 5.86
C PRO A 363 24.57 10.67 6.88
N LEU A 364 24.35 10.95 8.17
CA LEU A 364 24.94 10.17 9.25
C LEU A 364 24.25 8.79 9.33
N PRO A 365 24.90 7.75 9.87
CA PRO A 365 24.30 6.42 9.98
C PRO A 365 23.03 6.47 10.85
N GLY A 366 21.88 6.13 10.25
CA GLY A 366 20.57 6.16 10.92
C GLY A 366 19.65 7.31 10.51
N GLU A 367 20.15 8.29 9.75
CA GLU A 367 19.38 9.41 9.22
C GLU A 367 18.77 9.02 7.86
N GLY A 368 17.44 9.05 7.75
CA GLY A 368 16.68 8.58 6.57
C GLY A 368 16.68 9.53 5.36
N CYS A 369 17.83 10.07 4.96
CA CYS A 369 17.94 10.81 3.70
C CYS A 369 18.11 9.82 2.50
N PRO A 370 17.64 10.16 1.29
CA PRO A 370 17.85 9.36 0.07
C PRO A 370 19.31 9.26 -0.39
#